data_AF-A0A2M7RTC3-F1
#
_entry.id   AF-A0A2M7RTC3-F1
#
_cell.length_a   1.000
_cell.length_b   1.000
_cell.length_c   1.000
_cell.angle_alpha   90.00
_cell.angle_beta   90.00
_cell.angle_gamma   90.00
#
_symmetry.space_group_name_H-M   'P 1'
#
loop_
_entity.id
_entity.type
_entity.pdbx_description
1 polymer ?
#
loop_
_entity_poly.entity_id
_entity_poly.type
_entity_poly.pdbx_seq_one_letter_code
_entity_poly.pdbx_strand_id
1 'polypeptide(L)'
;KYVVKRYNTIPDSSITVSDKELKAYYEEHKHEFKQESSRTLEYVKFEILPSEEDKQAIKEQLAELSKEFQTTNDDSSFVSYNSDVPLNDTYYTQNNFPFEIDSAFFHAEKGAIFGPFAENNTYAVAKLVDIKFVPDSVKARHILINTATPGDSTGYFKLDSLKTLIKKGAKFDQLAKDNSDDVGSAVEGGDLGWFTEGTMVKPFNDACFNGKKGDLVIVESQFGFHLIEIIAQGEQVKKVKLAKLALNVAPSSETYDKIFAEVSKFYAENNNSETFTSTVSKENSNYKKMIADNIKVSDRNINGLGDARELVRWAFNAEKGAISDPLQFDNTYVVAHLAEIKEDGFASLEQIKIEIEMEARKKKKAEQISKEMEGILNIEDLAEKIGVPVSTTSNVNFAAYSIPGLGQEPKVIGVISTIPAGKISSKPIEGNTGVFVVLVENVTPAPETTDYSMTKQELNSQYASISSGILEALKEKFGIVDQRYKFY
;
A
#
# COMPACT_ATOMS: atom_id res chain seq x y z
N LYS A 1 1.46 -32.45 -33.29
CA LYS A 1 2.85 -32.86 -32.96
C LYS A 1 3.87 -31.73 -33.20
N TYR A 2 4.99 -31.72 -32.49
CA TYR A 2 6.12 -30.82 -32.74
C TYR A 2 7.46 -31.49 -32.43
N VAL A 3 8.52 -30.96 -33.03
CA VAL A 3 9.91 -31.22 -32.66
C VAL A 3 10.54 -29.87 -32.31
N VAL A 4 11.33 -29.83 -31.23
CA VAL A 4 12.05 -28.63 -30.81
C VAL A 4 13.48 -28.97 -30.45
N LYS A 5 14.44 -28.24 -31.02
CA LYS A 5 15.83 -28.24 -30.56
C LYS A 5 16.08 -26.93 -29.82
N ARG A 6 16.37 -27.04 -28.53
CA ARG A 6 16.48 -25.89 -27.61
C ARG A 6 17.83 -25.19 -27.78
N TYR A 7 17.87 -23.88 -27.58
CA TYR A 7 19.12 -23.12 -27.71
C TYR A 7 20.20 -23.55 -26.70
N ASN A 8 19.80 -24.09 -25.54
CA ASN A 8 20.74 -24.56 -24.51
C ASN A 8 21.49 -25.84 -24.90
N THR A 9 21.10 -26.54 -25.97
CA THR A 9 21.87 -27.69 -26.49
C THR A 9 23.17 -27.24 -27.18
N ILE A 10 23.30 -25.95 -27.50
CA ILE A 10 24.51 -25.35 -28.04
C ILE A 10 25.15 -24.49 -26.93
N PRO A 11 26.35 -24.82 -26.44
CA PRO A 11 27.02 -24.02 -25.41
C PRO A 11 27.25 -22.58 -25.87
N ASP A 12 27.04 -21.59 -25.01
CA ASP A 12 27.29 -20.18 -25.36
C ASP A 12 28.74 -19.95 -25.78
N SER A 13 29.69 -20.62 -25.15
CA SER A 13 31.12 -20.56 -25.48
C SER A 13 31.46 -21.01 -26.91
N SER A 14 30.57 -21.78 -27.56
CA SER A 14 30.75 -22.22 -28.95
C SER A 14 30.27 -21.20 -29.99
N ILE A 15 29.56 -20.16 -29.56
CA ILE A 15 29.08 -19.08 -30.41
C ILE A 15 29.91 -17.83 -30.13
N THR A 16 30.53 -17.27 -31.15
CA THR A 16 31.18 -15.96 -31.05
C THR A 16 30.35 -14.93 -31.81
N VAL A 17 30.11 -13.79 -31.18
CA VAL A 17 29.46 -12.64 -31.83
C VAL A 17 30.50 -11.54 -31.94
N SER A 18 30.81 -11.14 -33.17
CA SER A 18 31.73 -10.06 -33.44
C SER A 18 31.08 -8.70 -33.18
N ASP A 19 31.88 -7.67 -32.91
CA ASP A 19 31.38 -6.30 -32.75
C ASP A 19 30.58 -5.80 -33.97
N LYS A 20 30.94 -6.27 -35.16
CA LYS A 20 30.21 -5.96 -36.39
C LYS A 20 28.79 -6.54 -36.38
N GLU A 21 28.64 -7.76 -35.86
CA GLU A 21 27.34 -8.43 -35.75
C GLU A 21 26.49 -7.82 -34.64
N LEU A 22 27.09 -7.44 -33.50
CA LEU A 22 26.38 -6.71 -32.44
C LEU A 22 25.85 -5.37 -32.95
N LYS A 23 26.67 -4.61 -33.70
CA LYS A 23 26.24 -3.35 -34.34
C LYS A 23 25.13 -3.56 -35.35
N ALA A 24 25.22 -4.60 -36.19
CA ALA A 24 24.18 -4.91 -37.16
C ALA A 24 22.86 -5.29 -36.47
N TYR A 25 22.92 -6.12 -35.43
CA TYR A 25 21.75 -6.48 -34.64
C TYR A 25 21.12 -5.24 -33.98
N TYR A 26 21.94 -4.38 -33.37
CA TYR A 26 21.47 -3.14 -32.75
C TYR A 26 20.75 -2.23 -33.74
N GLU A 27 21.31 -1.97 -34.92
CA GLU A 27 20.66 -1.10 -35.91
C GLU A 27 19.37 -1.71 -36.45
N GLU A 28 19.30 -3.05 -36.60
CA GLU A 28 18.08 -3.78 -37.01
C GLU A 28 16.96 -3.68 -35.95
N HIS A 29 17.31 -3.67 -34.66
CA HIS A 29 16.36 -3.71 -33.54
C HIS A 29 16.30 -2.39 -32.75
N LYS A 30 16.89 -1.32 -33.28
CA LYS A 30 17.07 -0.04 -32.56
C LYS A 30 15.78 0.49 -31.93
N HIS A 31 14.67 0.31 -32.64
CA HIS A 31 13.34 0.75 -32.20
C HIS A 31 12.84 0.07 -30.92
N GLU A 32 13.34 -1.13 -30.61
CA GLU A 32 12.99 -1.87 -29.39
C GLU A 32 13.66 -1.28 -28.14
N PHE A 33 14.74 -0.51 -28.33
CA PHE A 33 15.54 0.07 -27.25
C PHE A 33 15.23 1.55 -27.00
N LYS A 34 14.01 1.99 -27.31
CA LYS A 34 13.55 3.36 -26.98
C LYS A 34 13.51 3.51 -25.47
N GLN A 35 14.12 4.57 -24.95
CA GLN A 35 14.16 4.89 -23.53
C GLN A 35 13.83 6.37 -23.30
N GLU A 36 13.24 6.65 -22.14
CA GLU A 36 13.00 8.01 -21.65
C GLU A 36 14.20 8.49 -20.83
N SER A 37 14.36 9.81 -20.73
CA SER A 37 15.38 10.39 -19.85
C SER A 37 15.10 10.04 -18.38
N SER A 38 16.07 9.43 -17.72
CA SER A 38 15.99 9.07 -16.30
C SER A 38 17.34 9.10 -15.62
N ARG A 39 17.33 9.11 -14.28
CA ARG A 39 18.53 9.11 -13.43
C ARG A 39 18.46 7.95 -12.46
N THR A 40 19.63 7.37 -12.20
CA THR A 40 19.81 6.36 -11.15
C THR A 40 20.73 6.93 -10.10
N LEU A 41 20.24 7.01 -8.87
CA LEU A 41 20.99 7.49 -7.71
C LEU A 41 21.32 6.33 -6.79
N GLU A 42 22.58 6.26 -6.37
CA GLU A 42 22.99 5.52 -5.18
C GLU A 42 23.13 6.53 -4.05
N TYR A 43 22.58 6.28 -2.87
CA TYR A 43 22.62 7.28 -1.81
C TYR A 43 22.70 6.66 -0.43
N VAL A 44 23.18 7.44 0.53
CA VAL A 44 23.23 7.10 1.95
C VAL A 44 22.30 8.04 2.70
N LYS A 45 21.54 7.49 3.65
CA LYS A 45 20.66 8.26 4.54
C LYS A 45 21.26 8.35 5.94
N PHE A 46 21.02 9.48 6.58
CA PHE A 46 21.35 9.74 7.97
C PHE A 46 20.07 10.21 8.66
N GLU A 47 19.42 9.30 9.38
CA GLU A 47 18.16 9.60 10.07
C GLU A 47 18.43 10.41 11.33
N ILE A 48 17.64 11.46 11.50
CA ILE A 48 17.72 12.36 12.65
C ILE A 48 16.68 11.88 13.66
N LEU A 49 17.11 10.94 14.50
CA LEU A 49 16.30 10.37 15.58
C LEU A 49 16.67 11.02 16.91
N PRO A 50 15.74 11.15 17.87
CA PRO A 50 16.07 11.69 19.17
C PRO A 50 17.17 10.88 19.86
N SER A 51 18.17 11.59 20.38
CA SER A 51 19.29 11.01 21.12
C SER A 51 18.85 10.47 22.48
N GLU A 52 19.72 9.74 23.16
CA GLU A 52 19.48 9.35 24.55
C GLU A 52 19.44 10.58 25.48
N GLU A 53 20.18 11.64 25.15
CA GLU A 53 20.11 12.91 25.86
C GLU A 53 18.74 13.58 25.69
N ASP A 54 18.18 13.59 24.46
CA ASP A 54 16.83 14.13 24.18
C ASP A 54 15.77 13.38 24.97
N LYS A 55 15.85 12.05 24.96
CA LYS A 55 14.94 11.17 25.71
C LYS A 55 15.04 11.42 27.21
N GLN A 56 16.25 11.61 27.73
CA GLN A 56 16.47 11.87 29.15
C GLN A 56 15.92 13.24 29.57
N ALA A 57 16.13 14.28 28.76
CA ALA A 57 15.58 15.61 29.02
C ALA A 57 14.04 15.60 29.09
N ILE A 58 13.38 14.91 28.17
CA ILE A 58 11.92 14.76 28.19
C ILE A 58 11.44 13.94 29.40
N LYS A 59 12.17 12.90 29.81
CA LYS A 59 11.85 12.15 31.04
C LYS A 59 11.96 13.02 32.28
N GLU A 60 12.97 13.87 32.38
CA GLU A 60 13.16 14.80 33.50
C GLU A 60 12.05 15.85 33.54
N GLN A 61 11.70 16.44 32.39
CA GLN A 61 10.58 17.37 32.26
C GLN A 61 9.25 16.70 32.67
N LEU A 62 9.00 15.48 32.18
CA LEU A 62 7.81 14.72 32.53
C LEU A 62 7.77 14.37 34.02
N ALA A 63 8.93 14.08 34.63
CA ALA A 63 9.01 13.80 36.06
C ALA A 63 8.64 15.01 36.92
N GLU A 64 9.05 16.22 36.53
CA GLU A 64 8.63 17.45 37.23
C GLU A 64 7.13 17.72 37.05
N LEU A 65 6.63 17.66 35.80
CA LEU A 65 5.19 17.84 35.55
C LEU A 65 4.33 16.78 36.24
N SER A 66 4.84 15.54 36.38
CA SER A 66 4.14 14.46 37.07
C SER A 66 3.89 14.77 38.55
N LYS A 67 4.81 15.47 39.23
CA LYS A 67 4.62 15.89 40.64
C LYS A 67 3.45 16.87 40.77
N GLU A 68 3.35 17.82 39.85
CA GLU A 68 2.23 18.78 39.81
C GLU A 68 0.92 18.08 39.42
N PHE A 69 0.97 17.22 38.40
CA PHE A 69 -0.17 16.43 37.93
C PHE A 69 -0.73 15.51 39.02
N GLN A 70 0.12 15.03 39.93
CA GLN A 70 -0.33 14.23 41.05
C GLN A 70 -1.23 14.97 42.02
N THR A 71 -0.97 16.26 42.22
CA THR A 71 -1.63 17.06 43.27
C THR A 71 -2.73 17.96 42.75
N THR A 72 -2.82 18.17 41.42
CA THR A 72 -3.90 18.96 40.84
C THR A 72 -5.28 18.34 41.06
N ASN A 73 -6.28 19.21 41.24
CA ASN A 73 -7.70 18.85 41.31
C ASN A 73 -8.41 19.02 39.96
N ASP A 74 -7.77 19.65 38.97
CA ASP A 74 -8.29 19.85 37.62
C ASP A 74 -7.39 19.15 36.60
N ASP A 75 -7.56 17.84 36.51
CA ASP A 75 -6.76 16.97 35.64
C ASP A 75 -6.95 17.29 34.16
N SER A 76 -8.16 17.71 33.77
CA SER A 76 -8.52 17.94 32.37
C SER A 76 -7.85 19.20 31.84
N SER A 77 -7.90 20.30 32.59
CA SER A 77 -7.19 21.52 32.23
C SER A 77 -5.68 21.34 32.32
N PHE A 78 -5.18 20.59 33.30
CA PHE A 78 -3.74 20.32 33.42
C PHE A 78 -3.19 19.58 32.19
N VAL A 79 -3.85 18.50 31.76
CA VAL A 79 -3.46 17.76 30.55
C VAL A 79 -3.56 18.64 29.31
N SER A 80 -4.65 19.42 29.19
CA SER A 80 -4.87 20.28 28.02
C SER A 80 -3.79 21.37 27.85
N TYR A 81 -3.18 21.82 28.95
CA TYR A 81 -2.12 22.85 28.92
C TYR A 81 -0.71 22.28 28.79
N ASN A 82 -0.46 21.08 29.29
CA ASN A 82 0.91 20.56 29.46
C ASN A 82 1.22 19.32 28.60
N SER A 83 0.23 18.74 27.92
CA SER A 83 0.43 17.56 27.09
C SER A 83 0.46 17.90 25.61
N ASP A 84 1.34 17.21 24.87
CA ASP A 84 1.35 17.23 23.41
C ASP A 84 0.28 16.32 22.78
N VAL A 85 -0.38 15.49 23.59
CA VAL A 85 -1.46 14.59 23.16
C VAL A 85 -2.78 15.11 23.72
N PRO A 86 -3.84 15.26 22.89
CA PRO A 86 -5.14 15.69 23.35
C PRO A 86 -5.73 14.80 24.45
N LEU A 87 -6.46 15.42 25.38
CA LEU A 87 -7.21 14.71 26.42
C LEU A 87 -8.18 13.70 25.79
N ASN A 88 -8.19 12.49 26.35
CA ASN A 88 -9.16 11.46 25.99
C ASN A 88 -10.21 11.31 27.10
N ASP A 89 -11.47 11.57 26.77
CA ASP A 89 -12.61 11.50 27.72
C ASP A 89 -13.29 10.12 27.76
N THR A 90 -12.62 9.09 27.26
CA THR A 90 -13.20 7.75 27.14
C THR A 90 -13.08 6.95 28.44
N TYR A 91 -14.13 6.20 28.75
CA TYR A 91 -14.11 5.17 29.80
C TYR A 91 -13.76 3.81 29.21
N TYR A 92 -12.90 3.07 29.89
CA TYR A 92 -12.34 1.81 29.41
C TYR A 92 -12.67 0.64 30.35
N THR A 93 -12.79 -0.55 29.77
CA THR A 93 -12.90 -1.85 30.47
C THR A 93 -11.54 -2.58 30.51
N GLN A 94 -11.44 -3.65 31.31
CA GLN A 94 -10.23 -4.45 31.61
C GLN A 94 -9.58 -5.20 30.42
N ASN A 95 -9.68 -4.71 29.19
CA ASN A 95 -9.04 -5.31 28.00
C ASN A 95 -8.84 -4.28 26.87
N ASN A 96 -9.12 -3.00 27.12
CA ASN A 96 -9.08 -1.94 26.10
C ASN A 96 -7.81 -1.07 26.21
N PHE A 97 -6.80 -1.53 26.95
CA PHE A 97 -5.50 -0.87 27.11
C PHE A 97 -4.35 -1.74 26.60
N PRO A 98 -3.19 -1.14 26.25
CA PRO A 98 -1.91 -1.85 26.22
C PRO A 98 -1.68 -2.58 27.55
N PHE A 99 -1.15 -3.80 27.50
CA PHE A 99 -1.06 -4.75 28.63
C PHE A 99 -0.42 -4.16 29.89
N GLU A 100 0.50 -3.22 29.73
CA GLU A 100 1.28 -2.57 30.78
C GLU A 100 0.43 -1.63 31.66
N ILE A 101 -0.64 -1.05 31.12
CA ILE A 101 -1.53 -0.09 31.80
C ILE A 101 -2.68 -0.83 32.50
N ASP A 102 -3.13 -1.94 31.92
CA ASP A 102 -4.35 -2.64 32.34
C ASP A 102 -4.23 -3.27 33.75
N SER A 103 -3.08 -3.90 34.05
CA SER A 103 -2.84 -4.51 35.37
C SER A 103 -2.72 -3.47 36.49
N ALA A 104 -2.19 -2.28 36.19
CA ALA A 104 -1.90 -1.25 37.18
C ALA A 104 -3.16 -0.46 37.59
N PHE A 105 -4.05 -0.16 36.66
CA PHE A 105 -5.19 0.74 36.93
C PHE A 105 -6.48 0.04 37.33
N PHE A 106 -6.72 -1.20 36.87
CA PHE A 106 -8.01 -1.83 37.14
C PHE A 106 -8.23 -2.19 38.61
N HIS A 107 -7.14 -2.36 39.37
CA HIS A 107 -7.18 -2.61 40.83
C HIS A 107 -6.84 -1.38 41.67
N ALA A 108 -6.53 -0.24 41.04
CA ALA A 108 -6.14 0.97 41.73
C ALA A 108 -7.34 1.83 42.18
N GLU A 109 -7.07 2.71 43.14
CA GLU A 109 -7.98 3.75 43.62
C GLU A 109 -7.89 5.02 42.76
N LYS A 110 -8.96 5.82 42.75
CA LYS A 110 -8.99 7.12 42.07
C LYS A 110 -7.84 8.00 42.58
N GLY A 111 -7.14 8.65 41.65
CA GLY A 111 -5.93 9.43 41.92
C GLY A 111 -4.62 8.65 41.78
N ALA A 112 -4.67 7.32 41.61
CA ALA A 112 -3.48 6.54 41.30
C ALA A 112 -2.81 7.01 40.01
N ILE A 113 -1.48 6.96 39.98
CA ILE A 113 -0.64 7.39 38.87
C ILE A 113 0.28 6.27 38.45
N PHE A 114 0.50 6.15 37.16
CA PHE A 114 1.40 5.18 36.55
C PHE A 114 2.26 5.82 35.48
N GLY A 115 3.51 5.39 35.42
CA GLY A 115 4.52 5.90 34.50
C GLY A 115 5.74 6.46 35.23
N PRO A 116 6.69 7.05 34.48
CA PRO A 116 6.62 7.28 33.04
C PRO A 116 6.72 5.98 32.23
N PHE A 117 6.01 5.90 31.11
CA PHE A 117 6.12 4.81 30.13
C PHE A 117 6.27 5.38 28.71
N ALA A 118 6.90 4.61 27.83
CA ALA A 118 7.03 4.98 26.43
C ALA A 118 5.80 4.53 25.65
N GLU A 119 5.25 5.40 24.81
CA GLU A 119 4.16 5.08 23.90
C GLU A 119 4.37 5.84 22.59
N ASN A 120 4.53 5.11 21.48
CA ASN A 120 4.90 5.67 20.18
C ASN A 120 6.17 6.55 20.28
N ASN A 121 6.07 7.84 19.93
CA ASN A 121 7.15 8.81 20.03
C ASN A 121 7.02 9.73 21.26
N THR A 122 6.33 9.28 22.32
CA THR A 122 6.10 10.05 23.54
C THR A 122 6.57 9.30 24.79
N TYR A 123 6.88 10.06 25.83
CA TYR A 123 6.84 9.57 27.20
C TYR A 123 5.57 10.09 27.87
N ALA A 124 4.88 9.20 28.58
CA ALA A 124 3.61 9.51 29.19
C ALA A 124 3.51 9.07 30.66
N VAL A 125 2.71 9.81 31.41
CA VAL A 125 2.20 9.46 32.73
C VAL A 125 0.67 9.47 32.65
N ALA A 126 0.04 8.45 33.23
CA ALA A 126 -1.41 8.36 33.31
C ALA A 126 -1.86 8.50 34.76
N LYS A 127 -2.99 9.19 34.96
CA LYS A 127 -3.68 9.32 36.25
C LYS A 127 -5.09 8.76 36.14
N LEU A 128 -5.50 7.95 37.11
CA LEU A 128 -6.86 7.46 37.23
C LEU A 128 -7.78 8.56 37.75
N VAL A 129 -8.47 9.24 36.84
CA VAL A 129 -9.27 10.42 37.16
C VAL A 129 -10.71 10.10 37.47
N ASP A 130 -11.23 8.96 36.99
CA ASP A 130 -12.55 8.52 37.40
C ASP A 130 -12.76 7.01 37.32
N ILE A 131 -13.65 6.53 38.18
CA ILE A 131 -14.10 5.15 38.22
C ILE A 131 -15.63 5.17 38.23
N LYS A 132 -16.24 4.47 37.28
CA LYS A 132 -17.69 4.25 37.28
C LYS A 132 -18.01 2.77 37.13
N PHE A 133 -19.12 2.36 37.71
CA PHE A 133 -19.71 1.07 37.48
C PHE A 133 -20.88 1.26 36.53
N VAL A 134 -20.86 0.53 35.42
CA VAL A 134 -21.95 0.53 34.45
C VAL A 134 -22.33 -0.91 34.16
N PRO A 135 -23.60 -1.18 33.82
CA PRO A 135 -23.98 -2.53 33.45
C PRO A 135 -23.23 -2.98 32.17
N ASP A 136 -22.86 -4.26 32.10
CA ASP A 136 -22.27 -4.88 30.90
C ASP A 136 -23.24 -4.91 29.71
N SER A 137 -24.53 -5.03 30.03
CA SER A 137 -25.64 -5.16 29.11
C SER A 137 -26.91 -4.58 29.72
N VAL A 138 -27.82 -4.10 28.88
CA VAL A 138 -29.11 -3.58 29.29
C VAL A 138 -30.21 -4.19 28.45
N LYS A 139 -31.37 -4.43 29.06
CA LYS A 139 -32.61 -4.75 28.35
C LYS A 139 -33.51 -3.53 28.39
N ALA A 140 -33.92 -3.05 27.23
CA ALA A 140 -34.80 -1.89 27.12
C ALA A 140 -35.91 -2.11 26.08
N ARG A 141 -36.98 -1.33 26.20
CA ARG A 141 -38.00 -1.17 25.17
C ARG A 141 -38.21 0.29 24.85
N HIS A 142 -38.68 0.60 23.64
CA HIS A 142 -38.92 1.98 23.24
C HIS A 142 -40.20 2.22 22.45
N ILE A 143 -40.61 3.48 22.39
CA ILE A 143 -41.57 4.03 21.43
C ILE A 143 -40.83 5.12 20.66
N LEU A 144 -40.69 4.96 19.34
CA LEU A 144 -40.06 5.94 18.46
C LEU A 144 -41.13 6.80 17.80
N ILE A 145 -40.95 8.12 17.82
CA ILE A 145 -41.67 9.04 16.94
C ILE A 145 -40.66 9.65 15.97
N ASN A 146 -40.78 9.27 14.70
CA ASN A 146 -39.91 9.77 13.64
C ASN A 146 -40.20 11.25 13.41
N THR A 147 -39.14 12.06 13.35
CA THR A 147 -39.24 13.46 12.94
C THR A 147 -38.48 13.67 11.64
N ALA A 148 -39.09 14.38 10.69
CA ALA A 148 -38.46 14.66 9.39
C ALA A 148 -37.31 15.67 9.49
N THR A 149 -37.21 16.40 10.61
CA THR A 149 -36.16 17.39 10.87
C THR A 149 -35.76 17.32 12.35
N PRO A 150 -34.45 17.21 12.67
CA PRO A 150 -33.96 17.32 14.05
C PRO A 150 -34.43 18.62 14.71
N GLY A 151 -34.83 18.56 15.98
CA GLY A 151 -35.35 19.70 16.75
C GLY A 151 -36.87 19.94 16.66
N ASP A 152 -37.61 19.17 15.84
CA ASP A 152 -39.08 19.23 15.82
C ASP A 152 -39.67 18.68 17.13
N SER A 153 -40.06 19.60 18.01
CA SER A 153 -40.55 19.27 19.35
C SER A 153 -41.92 18.55 19.36
N THR A 154 -42.60 18.42 18.22
CA THR A 154 -43.89 17.72 18.15
C THR A 154 -43.78 16.25 18.59
N GLY A 155 -42.69 15.57 18.23
CA GLY A 155 -42.39 14.21 18.67
C GLY A 155 -42.22 14.10 20.18
N TYR A 156 -41.55 15.09 20.79
CA TYR A 156 -41.37 15.15 22.24
C TYR A 156 -42.71 15.25 22.99
N PHE A 157 -43.60 16.16 22.60
CA PHE A 157 -44.89 16.34 23.29
C PHE A 157 -45.80 15.11 23.18
N LYS A 158 -45.75 14.40 22.06
CA LYS A 158 -46.46 13.13 21.89
C LYS A 158 -45.93 12.09 22.87
N LEU A 159 -44.62 11.92 22.94
CA LEU A 159 -44.00 10.98 23.87
C LEU A 159 -44.20 11.36 25.33
N ASP A 160 -44.20 12.65 25.69
CA ASP A 160 -44.47 13.09 27.05
C ASP A 160 -45.91 12.78 27.51
N SER A 161 -46.86 12.89 26.57
CA SER A 161 -48.24 12.45 26.78
C SER A 161 -48.32 10.93 27.02
N LEU A 162 -47.63 10.14 26.18
CA LEU A 162 -47.56 8.68 26.35
C LEU A 162 -46.88 8.27 27.66
N LYS A 163 -45.78 8.95 28.01
CA LYS A 163 -45.08 8.79 29.29
C LYS A 163 -46.00 9.04 30.48
N THR A 164 -46.85 10.06 30.40
CA THR A 164 -47.86 10.35 31.43
C THR A 164 -48.92 9.25 31.54
N LEU A 165 -49.37 8.69 30.40
CA LEU A 165 -50.30 7.56 30.40
C LEU A 165 -49.69 6.31 31.02
N ILE A 166 -48.44 5.99 30.70
CA ILE A 166 -47.70 4.85 31.28
C ILE A 166 -47.59 5.01 32.80
N LYS A 167 -47.24 6.22 33.28
CA LYS A 167 -47.20 6.52 34.72
C LYS A 167 -48.57 6.39 35.41
N LYS A 168 -49.68 6.56 34.67
CA LYS A 168 -51.06 6.37 35.16
C LYS A 168 -51.56 4.92 35.03
N GLY A 169 -50.72 3.98 34.59
CA GLY A 169 -51.04 2.56 34.51
C GLY A 169 -51.41 2.05 33.12
N ALA A 170 -51.26 2.85 32.07
CA ALA A 170 -51.38 2.34 30.70
C ALA A 170 -50.25 1.35 30.39
N LYS A 171 -50.57 0.32 29.60
CA LYS A 171 -49.61 -0.72 29.20
C LYS A 171 -48.66 -0.20 28.11
N PHE A 172 -47.36 -0.18 28.39
CA PHE A 172 -46.34 0.31 27.45
C PHE A 172 -46.36 -0.46 26.13
N ASP A 173 -46.46 -1.79 26.18
CA ASP A 173 -46.46 -2.67 25.01
C ASP A 173 -47.62 -2.37 24.05
N GLN A 174 -48.79 -2.02 24.59
CA GLN A 174 -49.93 -1.58 23.78
C GLN A 174 -49.66 -0.21 23.14
N LEU A 175 -49.16 0.75 23.92
CA LEU A 175 -48.84 2.08 23.39
C LEU A 175 -47.73 2.04 22.34
N ALA A 176 -46.75 1.14 22.48
CA ALA A 176 -45.69 0.92 21.51
C ALA A 176 -46.26 0.38 20.18
N LYS A 177 -47.14 -0.63 20.23
CA LYS A 177 -47.82 -1.17 19.04
C LYS A 177 -48.64 -0.11 18.31
N ASP A 178 -49.31 0.76 19.07
CA ASP A 178 -50.25 1.73 18.52
C ASP A 178 -49.56 3.02 18.02
N ASN A 179 -48.36 3.35 18.52
CA ASN A 179 -47.76 4.67 18.31
C ASN A 179 -46.31 4.68 17.86
N SER A 180 -45.57 3.57 17.92
CA SER A 180 -44.14 3.56 17.57
C SER A 180 -43.95 3.47 16.05
N ASP A 181 -43.12 4.35 15.51
CA ASP A 181 -42.72 4.36 14.10
C ASP A 181 -41.60 3.34 13.79
N ASP A 182 -40.99 2.74 14.81
CA ASP A 182 -40.10 1.58 14.66
C ASP A 182 -40.93 0.30 14.53
N VAL A 183 -41.34 -0.01 13.30
CA VAL A 183 -42.21 -1.16 12.96
C VAL A 183 -41.62 -2.49 13.45
N GLY A 184 -40.29 -2.63 13.49
CA GLY A 184 -39.62 -3.87 13.87
C GLY A 184 -39.81 -4.21 15.35
N SER A 185 -39.60 -3.25 16.24
CA SER A 185 -39.81 -3.46 17.69
C SER A 185 -41.26 -3.23 18.11
N ALA A 186 -42.03 -2.38 17.41
CA ALA A 186 -43.41 -2.04 17.76
C ALA A 186 -44.29 -3.29 17.90
N VAL A 187 -44.19 -4.25 16.98
CA VAL A 187 -44.99 -5.48 16.99
C VAL A 187 -44.73 -6.35 18.22
N GLU A 188 -43.51 -6.28 18.78
CA GLU A 188 -43.10 -6.93 20.03
C GLU A 188 -43.28 -6.03 21.26
N GLY A 189 -44.12 -4.99 21.17
CA GLY A 189 -44.38 -4.07 22.28
C GLY A 189 -43.21 -3.14 22.59
N GLY A 190 -42.35 -2.90 21.60
CA GLY A 190 -41.17 -2.06 21.66
C GLY A 190 -39.92 -2.75 22.22
N ASP A 191 -39.95 -4.06 22.52
CA ASP A 191 -38.82 -4.79 23.12
C ASP A 191 -37.63 -4.86 22.16
N LEU A 192 -36.45 -4.42 22.62
CA LEU A 192 -35.20 -4.45 21.86
C LEU A 192 -34.27 -5.59 22.31
N GLY A 193 -34.69 -6.39 23.30
CA GLY A 193 -33.85 -7.43 23.88
C GLY A 193 -32.67 -6.87 24.69
N TRP A 194 -31.70 -7.74 24.96
CA TRP A 194 -30.45 -7.36 25.63
C TRP A 194 -29.44 -6.84 24.62
N PHE A 195 -28.77 -5.74 24.94
CA PHE A 195 -27.69 -5.19 24.13
C PHE A 195 -26.57 -4.63 25.00
N THR A 196 -25.36 -4.61 24.45
CA THR A 196 -24.15 -4.08 25.09
C THR A 196 -23.90 -2.62 24.69
N GLU A 197 -23.07 -1.93 25.46
CA GLU A 197 -22.74 -0.52 25.21
C GLU A 197 -22.12 -0.35 23.81
N GLY A 198 -22.54 0.69 23.09
CA GLY A 198 -22.10 0.99 21.72
C GLY A 198 -22.94 0.32 20.63
N THR A 199 -23.88 -0.57 20.98
CA THR A 199 -24.80 -1.19 20.01
C THR A 199 -25.84 -0.20 19.48
N MET A 200 -26.29 0.72 20.33
CA MET A 200 -27.33 1.72 20.01
C MET A 200 -26.70 3.07 19.71
N VAL A 201 -27.44 3.95 19.01
CA VAL A 201 -27.00 5.34 18.77
C VAL A 201 -26.72 6.08 20.08
N LYS A 202 -25.72 6.97 20.08
CA LYS A 202 -25.14 7.57 21.30
C LYS A 202 -26.17 8.11 22.30
N PRO A 203 -27.19 8.92 21.93
CA PRO A 203 -28.16 9.43 22.89
C PRO A 203 -29.00 8.33 23.56
N PHE A 204 -29.37 7.30 22.81
CA PHE A 204 -30.12 6.14 23.30
C PHE A 204 -29.24 5.30 24.22
N ASN A 205 -28.02 5.01 23.78
CA ASN A 205 -27.04 4.24 24.54
C ASN A 205 -26.76 4.91 25.90
N ASP A 206 -26.43 6.21 25.89
CA ASP A 206 -26.13 6.96 27.11
C ASP A 206 -27.30 6.96 28.09
N ALA A 207 -28.56 7.06 27.60
CA ALA A 207 -29.73 7.01 28.47
C ALA A 207 -29.92 5.63 29.13
N CYS A 208 -29.70 4.54 28.40
CA CYS A 208 -29.89 3.19 28.94
C CYS A 208 -28.80 2.79 29.94
N PHE A 209 -27.54 3.14 29.66
CA PHE A 209 -26.39 2.74 30.48
C PHE A 209 -26.13 3.68 31.68
N ASN A 210 -26.58 4.94 31.62
CA ASN A 210 -26.50 5.87 32.76
C ASN A 210 -27.80 5.93 33.60
N GLY A 211 -28.90 5.37 33.09
CA GLY A 211 -30.18 5.27 33.81
C GLY A 211 -30.25 4.10 34.78
N LYS A 212 -31.41 3.92 35.41
CA LYS A 212 -31.71 2.81 36.34
C LYS A 212 -32.84 1.96 35.80
N LYS A 213 -32.88 0.69 36.20
CA LYS A 213 -34.03 -0.19 35.96
C LYS A 213 -35.34 0.50 36.37
N GLY A 214 -36.31 0.54 35.45
CA GLY A 214 -37.61 1.16 35.61
C GLY A 214 -37.65 2.64 35.19
N ASP A 215 -36.52 3.25 34.83
CA ASP A 215 -36.51 4.62 34.32
C ASP A 215 -37.23 4.69 32.98
N LEU A 216 -37.96 5.79 32.81
CA LEU A 216 -38.75 6.11 31.63
C LEU A 216 -38.27 7.46 31.06
N VAL A 217 -37.42 7.43 30.03
CA VAL A 217 -36.62 8.59 29.57
C VAL A 217 -36.97 8.93 28.13
N ILE A 218 -37.05 10.23 27.80
CA ILE A 218 -37.21 10.69 26.41
C ILE A 218 -35.87 11.20 25.92
N VAL A 219 -35.40 10.73 24.77
CA VAL A 219 -34.18 11.20 24.12
C VAL A 219 -34.40 11.48 22.65
N GLU A 220 -33.60 12.39 22.10
CA GLU A 220 -33.57 12.68 20.67
C GLU A 220 -32.38 11.97 20.01
N SER A 221 -32.60 11.40 18.84
CA SER A 221 -31.56 10.83 17.99
C SER A 221 -31.77 11.26 16.53
N GLN A 222 -30.88 10.83 15.64
CA GLN A 222 -31.04 11.03 14.20
C GLN A 222 -32.31 10.40 13.60
N PHE A 223 -32.98 9.50 14.35
CA PHE A 223 -34.23 8.87 13.94
C PHE A 223 -35.48 9.57 14.48
N GLY A 224 -35.33 10.61 15.31
CA GLY A 224 -36.42 11.30 15.98
C GLY A 224 -36.37 11.14 17.50
N PHE A 225 -37.53 11.16 18.16
CA PHE A 225 -37.59 11.04 19.61
C PHE A 225 -37.94 9.62 20.05
N HIS A 226 -37.27 9.15 21.11
CA HIS A 226 -37.46 7.82 21.69
C HIS A 226 -37.93 7.96 23.12
N LEU A 227 -39.04 7.31 23.48
CA LEU A 227 -39.43 7.07 24.87
C LEU A 227 -38.94 5.68 25.26
N ILE A 228 -37.93 5.64 26.12
CA ILE A 228 -37.21 4.42 26.51
C ILE A 228 -37.66 4.00 27.91
N GLU A 229 -37.97 2.72 28.09
CA GLU A 229 -38.08 2.09 29.39
C GLU A 229 -36.95 1.08 29.59
N ILE A 230 -36.19 1.25 30.67
CA ILE A 230 -35.10 0.34 31.04
C ILE A 230 -35.69 -0.84 31.81
N ILE A 231 -35.80 -2.01 31.17
CA ILE A 231 -36.47 -3.20 31.73
C ILE A 231 -35.55 -3.92 32.73
N ALA A 232 -34.27 -4.09 32.38
CA ALA A 232 -33.29 -4.76 33.20
C ALA A 232 -31.87 -4.28 32.88
N GLN A 233 -30.96 -4.49 33.82
CA GLN A 233 -29.53 -4.21 33.69
C GLN A 233 -28.77 -5.45 34.13
N GLY A 234 -27.68 -5.76 33.43
CA GLY A 234 -26.82 -6.90 33.72
C GLY A 234 -25.83 -6.61 34.85
N GLU A 235 -24.71 -7.31 34.86
CA GLU A 235 -23.70 -7.17 35.90
C GLU A 235 -23.00 -5.82 35.80
N GLN A 236 -22.75 -5.20 36.95
CA GLN A 236 -22.02 -3.94 37.01
C GLN A 236 -20.54 -4.21 36.78
N VAL A 237 -20.01 -3.69 35.67
CA VAL A 237 -18.58 -3.77 35.34
C VAL A 237 -17.88 -2.46 35.67
N LYS A 238 -16.70 -2.57 36.27
CA LYS A 238 -15.83 -1.42 36.54
C LYS A 238 -15.33 -0.84 35.22
N LYS A 239 -15.50 0.46 35.04
CA LYS A 239 -14.86 1.24 33.98
C LYS A 239 -14.02 2.35 34.57
N VAL A 240 -12.90 2.62 33.94
CA VAL A 240 -11.92 3.61 34.39
C VAL A 240 -11.72 4.67 33.32
N LYS A 241 -11.54 5.92 33.75
CA LYS A 241 -11.15 7.03 32.89
C LYS A 241 -9.76 7.49 33.31
N LEU A 242 -8.87 7.63 32.34
CA LEU A 242 -7.50 8.09 32.55
C LEU A 242 -7.32 9.48 31.97
N ALA A 243 -6.62 10.35 32.70
CA ALA A 243 -6.02 11.55 32.11
C ALA A 243 -4.55 11.22 31.82
N LYS A 244 -4.11 11.43 30.59
CA LYS A 244 -2.77 11.10 30.13
C LYS A 244 -2.00 12.38 29.83
N LEU A 245 -0.91 12.59 30.56
CA LEU A 245 0.08 13.62 30.28
C LEU A 245 1.20 12.96 29.46
N ALA A 246 1.28 13.29 28.19
CA ALA A 246 2.29 12.80 27.26
C ALA A 246 3.09 13.96 26.65
N LEU A 247 4.41 13.78 26.57
CA LEU A 247 5.35 14.70 25.92
C LEU A 247 6.02 14.00 24.74
N ASN A 248 6.06 14.67 23.60
CA ASN A 248 6.76 14.22 22.40
C ASN A 248 8.28 14.24 22.63
N VAL A 249 8.95 13.25 22.05
CA VAL A 249 10.41 13.22 22.00
C VAL A 249 10.83 13.62 20.59
N ALA A 250 11.44 14.80 20.48
CA ALA A 250 11.99 15.30 19.21
C ALA A 250 13.51 15.44 19.31
N PRO A 251 14.26 15.32 18.20
CA PRO A 251 15.69 15.57 18.21
C PRO A 251 15.98 17.03 18.60
N SER A 252 16.91 17.26 19.54
CA SER A 252 17.35 18.62 19.87
C SER A 252 18.30 19.19 18.81
N SER A 253 18.55 20.50 18.87
CA SER A 253 19.56 21.16 18.04
C SER A 253 20.93 20.49 18.15
N GLU A 254 21.34 20.04 19.34
CA GLU A 254 22.60 19.31 19.53
C GLU A 254 22.59 17.95 18.82
N THR A 255 21.45 17.26 18.79
CA THR A 255 21.30 16.03 18.00
C THR A 255 21.39 16.33 16.50
N TYR A 256 20.73 17.37 16.01
CA TYR A 256 20.88 17.83 14.63
C TYR A 256 22.34 18.14 14.28
N ASP A 257 23.04 18.88 15.13
CA ASP A 257 24.45 19.25 14.93
C ASP A 257 25.38 18.03 14.88
N LYS A 258 25.17 17.05 15.78
CA LYS A 258 25.93 15.79 15.79
C LYS A 258 25.73 15.02 14.47
N ILE A 259 24.48 14.83 14.04
CA ILE A 259 24.19 14.10 12.80
C ILE A 259 24.73 14.88 11.59
N PHE A 260 24.57 16.20 11.55
CA PHE A 260 25.12 17.02 10.48
C PHE A 260 26.65 16.94 10.40
N ALA A 261 27.35 16.87 11.54
CA ALA A 261 28.79 16.66 11.57
C ALA A 261 29.19 15.27 10.99
N GLU A 262 28.43 14.21 11.29
CA GLU A 262 28.62 12.88 10.70
C GLU A 262 28.41 12.89 9.19
N VAL A 263 27.34 13.53 8.72
CA VAL A 263 27.03 13.68 7.29
C VAL A 263 28.15 14.46 6.58
N SER A 264 28.59 15.56 7.18
CA SER A 264 29.68 16.40 6.64
C SER A 264 30.98 15.62 6.55
N LYS A 265 31.30 14.80 7.55
CA LYS A 265 32.46 13.92 7.53
C LYS A 265 32.35 12.87 6.42
N PHE A 266 31.21 12.21 6.30
CA PHE A 266 30.97 11.24 5.23
C PHE A 266 31.17 11.89 3.85
N TYR A 267 30.57 13.06 3.63
CA TYR A 267 30.70 13.79 2.37
C TYR A 267 32.16 14.16 2.07
N ALA A 268 32.90 14.68 3.05
CA ALA A 268 34.30 15.04 2.88
C ALA A 268 35.20 13.84 2.52
N GLU A 269 34.93 12.66 3.09
CA GLU A 269 35.66 11.42 2.81
C GLU A 269 35.23 10.74 1.50
N ASN A 270 34.02 11.03 1.00
CA ASN A 270 33.36 10.32 -0.11
C ASN A 270 32.87 11.26 -1.23
N ASN A 271 33.62 12.32 -1.51
CA ASN A 271 33.25 13.38 -2.47
C ASN A 271 33.46 13.03 -3.95
N ASN A 272 33.73 11.77 -4.28
CA ASN A 272 33.82 11.29 -5.66
C ASN A 272 33.31 9.85 -5.78
N SER A 273 33.01 9.44 -7.01
CA SER A 273 32.40 8.14 -7.33
C SER A 273 33.19 6.94 -6.79
N GLU A 274 34.52 6.96 -6.88
CA GLU A 274 35.37 5.84 -6.44
C GLU A 274 35.32 5.68 -4.91
N THR A 275 35.55 6.77 -4.17
CA THR A 275 35.54 6.72 -2.71
C THR A 275 34.15 6.37 -2.18
N PHE A 276 33.09 7.01 -2.70
CA PHE A 276 31.71 6.70 -2.36
C PHE A 276 31.39 5.21 -2.57
N THR A 277 31.60 4.71 -3.79
CA THR A 277 31.32 3.31 -4.14
C THR A 277 32.10 2.34 -3.26
N SER A 278 33.38 2.61 -3.03
CA SER A 278 34.24 1.77 -2.19
C SER A 278 33.77 1.74 -0.73
N THR A 279 33.30 2.86 -0.19
CA THR A 279 32.84 2.97 1.21
C THR A 279 31.53 2.25 1.43
N VAL A 280 30.56 2.42 0.52
CA VAL A 280 29.22 1.81 0.69
C VAL A 280 29.16 0.34 0.29
N SER A 281 30.20 -0.17 -0.39
CA SER A 281 30.28 -1.58 -0.81
C SER A 281 31.08 -2.48 0.16
N LYS A 282 31.67 -1.93 1.23
CA LYS A 282 32.36 -2.72 2.26
C LYS A 282 31.35 -3.57 3.03
N GLU A 283 31.65 -4.85 3.24
CA GLU A 283 30.77 -5.79 3.97
C GLU A 283 30.39 -5.32 5.39
N ASN A 284 31.25 -4.55 6.05
CA ASN A 284 31.03 -3.97 7.37
C ASN A 284 30.92 -2.43 7.34
N SER A 285 30.40 -1.86 6.26
CA SER A 285 30.16 -0.42 6.21
C SER A 285 29.04 -0.03 7.19
N ASN A 286 29.26 1.03 7.97
CA ASN A 286 28.21 1.65 8.76
C ASN A 286 27.20 2.42 7.87
N TYR A 287 27.50 2.57 6.58
CA TYR A 287 26.67 3.29 5.61
C TYR A 287 25.94 2.31 4.72
N LYS A 288 24.60 2.34 4.78
CA LYS A 288 23.76 1.49 3.94
C LYS A 288 23.52 2.14 2.59
N LYS A 289 23.98 1.50 1.50
CA LYS A 289 23.65 1.91 0.14
C LYS A 289 22.17 1.71 -0.14
N MET A 290 21.51 2.78 -0.57
CA MET A 290 20.16 2.77 -1.12
C MET A 290 20.24 3.08 -2.63
N ILE A 291 19.30 2.57 -3.41
CA ILE A 291 19.22 2.82 -4.86
C ILE A 291 17.85 3.40 -5.17
N ALA A 292 17.83 4.55 -5.84
CA ALA A 292 16.65 5.11 -6.47
C ALA A 292 16.88 5.08 -7.99
N ASP A 293 16.25 4.10 -8.66
CA ASP A 293 16.36 3.90 -10.10
C ASP A 293 15.16 4.50 -10.84
N ASN A 294 15.35 4.77 -12.12
CA ASN A 294 14.36 5.30 -13.04
C ASN A 294 13.68 6.60 -12.55
N ILE A 295 14.45 7.49 -11.93
CA ILE A 295 13.95 8.79 -11.49
C ILE A 295 13.68 9.63 -12.72
N LYS A 296 12.43 10.04 -12.90
CA LYS A 296 12.00 10.90 -13.99
C LYS A 296 12.11 12.37 -13.58
N VAL A 297 12.25 13.21 -14.59
CA VAL A 297 12.40 14.66 -14.41
C VAL A 297 11.20 15.32 -13.69
N SER A 298 10.02 14.73 -13.84
CA SER A 298 8.75 15.16 -13.24
C SER A 298 8.56 14.66 -11.80
N ASP A 299 9.42 13.75 -11.33
CA ASP A 299 9.25 13.17 -10.03
C ASP A 299 9.46 14.22 -8.94
N ARG A 300 8.58 14.17 -7.95
CA ARG A 300 8.70 14.92 -6.70
C ARG A 300 9.09 14.01 -5.56
N ASN A 301 8.53 12.82 -5.55
CA ASN A 301 8.73 11.87 -4.47
C ASN A 301 9.73 10.80 -4.89
N ILE A 302 10.68 10.48 -4.00
CA ILE A 302 11.55 9.32 -4.14
C ILE A 302 11.16 8.31 -3.07
N ASN A 303 11.02 7.04 -3.46
CA ASN A 303 10.66 5.98 -2.53
C ASN A 303 11.62 5.92 -1.35
N GLY A 304 11.05 6.08 -0.14
CA GLY A 304 11.80 6.14 1.12
C GLY A 304 12.35 7.51 1.50
N LEU A 305 12.28 8.54 0.64
CA LEU A 305 12.71 9.91 0.97
C LEU A 305 11.55 10.92 1.05
N GLY A 306 10.33 10.56 0.60
CA GLY A 306 9.22 11.52 0.57
C GLY A 306 9.43 12.57 -0.52
N ASP A 307 9.02 13.82 -0.28
CA ASP A 307 9.23 14.93 -1.21
C ASP A 307 10.73 15.27 -1.29
N ALA A 308 11.36 14.81 -2.36
CA ALA A 308 12.78 14.93 -2.62
C ALA A 308 13.04 15.72 -3.92
N ARG A 309 12.20 16.72 -4.20
CA ARG A 309 12.26 17.49 -5.45
C ARG A 309 13.62 18.13 -5.70
N GLU A 310 14.29 18.59 -4.64
CA GLU A 310 15.64 19.16 -4.73
C GLU A 310 16.66 18.13 -5.23
N LEU A 311 16.63 16.91 -4.70
CA LEU A 311 17.52 15.83 -5.13
C LEU A 311 17.28 15.44 -6.60
N VAL A 312 16.01 15.38 -7.03
CA VAL A 312 15.67 15.14 -8.44
C VAL A 312 16.25 16.24 -9.32
N ARG A 313 16.07 17.51 -8.95
CA ARG A 313 16.63 18.64 -9.71
C ARG A 313 18.15 18.60 -9.78
N TRP A 314 18.82 18.28 -8.67
CA TRP A 314 20.27 18.10 -8.66
C TRP A 314 20.70 16.99 -9.63
N ALA A 315 20.07 15.81 -9.58
CA ALA A 315 20.41 14.66 -10.43
C ALA A 315 20.28 14.95 -11.94
N PHE A 316 19.33 15.80 -12.34
CA PHE A 316 19.15 16.19 -13.75
C PHE A 316 20.09 17.32 -14.22
N ASN A 317 20.77 18.01 -13.31
CA ASN A 317 21.74 19.06 -13.63
C ASN A 317 23.20 18.65 -13.37
N ALA A 318 23.42 17.53 -12.68
CA ALA A 318 24.75 17.01 -12.38
C ALA A 318 25.29 16.09 -13.49
N GLU A 319 26.61 15.93 -13.51
CA GLU A 319 27.31 14.99 -14.40
C GLU A 319 27.34 13.57 -13.79
N LYS A 320 27.44 12.54 -14.64
CA LYS A 320 27.57 11.16 -14.18
C LYS A 320 28.79 11.02 -13.25
N GLY A 321 28.59 10.37 -12.10
CA GLY A 321 29.62 10.20 -11.08
C GLY A 321 29.69 11.34 -10.06
N ALA A 322 28.92 12.41 -10.22
CA ALA A 322 28.86 13.50 -9.25
C ALA A 322 28.27 13.04 -7.90
N ILE A 323 28.74 13.67 -6.83
CA ILE A 323 28.22 13.51 -5.47
C ILE A 323 27.45 14.78 -5.09
N SER A 324 26.27 14.63 -4.50
CA SER A 324 25.47 15.75 -4.03
C SER A 324 26.09 16.35 -2.78
N ASP A 325 25.89 17.64 -2.56
CA ASP A 325 26.01 18.18 -1.21
C ASP A 325 25.02 17.45 -0.28
N PRO A 326 25.25 17.48 1.05
CA PRO A 326 24.25 17.02 2.01
C PRO A 326 22.92 17.73 1.84
N LEU A 327 21.87 17.00 1.48
CA LEU A 327 20.51 17.51 1.33
C LEU A 327 19.62 16.98 2.46
N GLN A 328 18.72 17.81 2.99
CA GLN A 328 17.82 17.43 4.07
C GLN A 328 16.39 17.24 3.55
N PHE A 329 15.79 16.10 3.89
CA PHE A 329 14.39 15.78 3.63
C PHE A 329 13.76 15.31 4.95
N ASP A 330 12.85 16.11 5.50
CA ASP A 330 12.27 15.90 6.83
C ASP A 330 13.37 15.66 7.90
N ASN A 331 13.29 14.55 8.64
CA ASN A 331 14.27 14.13 9.64
C ASN A 331 15.36 13.23 9.03
N THR A 332 15.83 13.51 7.83
CA THR A 332 16.87 12.71 7.17
C THR A 332 17.79 13.57 6.32
N TYR A 333 19.09 13.42 6.52
CA TYR A 333 20.07 13.91 5.54
C TYR A 333 20.40 12.82 4.51
N VAL A 334 20.70 13.26 3.30
CA VAL A 334 21.05 12.41 2.16
C VAL A 334 22.30 12.94 1.47
N VAL A 335 23.22 12.03 1.18
CA VAL A 335 24.32 12.27 0.23
C VAL A 335 24.17 11.25 -0.90
N ALA A 336 24.01 11.76 -2.12
CA ALA A 336 23.71 10.94 -3.30
C ALA A 336 24.85 10.95 -4.31
N HIS A 337 25.07 9.82 -4.96
CA HIS A 337 25.95 9.58 -6.07
C HIS A 337 25.11 9.35 -7.33
N LEU A 338 25.36 10.14 -8.38
CA LEU A 338 24.70 9.97 -9.67
C LEU A 338 25.34 8.82 -10.45
N ALA A 339 24.83 7.60 -10.25
CA ALA A 339 25.40 6.38 -10.79
C ALA A 339 25.12 6.21 -12.29
N GLU A 340 23.92 6.57 -12.75
CA GLU A 340 23.55 6.44 -14.17
C GLU A 340 22.75 7.62 -14.68
N ILE A 341 23.03 7.98 -15.94
CA ILE A 341 22.27 8.93 -16.75
C ILE A 341 21.75 8.18 -17.97
N LYS A 342 20.43 8.14 -18.12
CA LYS A 342 19.76 7.72 -19.35
C LYS A 342 19.21 8.97 -20.01
N GLU A 343 19.56 9.19 -21.27
CA GLU A 343 19.02 10.29 -22.06
C GLU A 343 17.89 9.80 -22.95
N ASP A 344 16.99 10.73 -23.29
CA ASP A 344 15.85 10.46 -24.14
C ASP A 344 16.31 10.00 -25.54
N GLY A 345 15.65 8.98 -26.09
CA GLY A 345 15.98 8.43 -27.40
C GLY A 345 16.17 6.91 -27.37
N PHE A 346 17.30 6.44 -27.88
CA PHE A 346 17.62 5.01 -27.91
C PHE A 346 18.79 4.72 -26.97
N ALA A 347 18.70 3.61 -26.23
CA ALA A 347 19.80 3.14 -25.39
C ALA A 347 21.06 2.91 -26.25
N SER A 348 22.22 3.34 -25.75
CA SER A 348 23.47 3.16 -26.48
C SER A 348 23.87 1.68 -26.50
N LEU A 349 24.62 1.26 -27.53
CA LEU A 349 25.12 -0.12 -27.64
C LEU A 349 25.88 -0.56 -26.37
N GLU A 350 26.54 0.36 -25.67
CA GLU A 350 27.26 0.08 -24.43
C GLU A 350 26.30 -0.24 -23.27
N GLN A 351 25.21 0.52 -23.14
CA GLN A 351 24.19 0.32 -22.08
C GLN A 351 23.51 -1.04 -22.19
N ILE A 352 23.23 -1.49 -23.41
CA ILE A 352 22.50 -2.74 -23.69
C ILE A 352 23.38 -3.83 -24.29
N LYS A 353 24.71 -3.73 -24.13
CA LYS A 353 25.66 -4.67 -24.75
C LYS A 353 25.38 -6.12 -24.37
N ILE A 354 25.14 -6.38 -23.08
CA ILE A 354 24.88 -7.73 -22.56
C ILE A 354 23.58 -8.29 -23.15
N GLU A 355 22.53 -7.47 -23.19
CA GLU A 355 21.23 -7.85 -23.74
C GLU A 355 21.33 -8.19 -25.22
N ILE A 356 21.94 -7.31 -26.03
CA ILE A 356 22.15 -7.55 -27.46
C ILE A 356 23.05 -8.75 -27.70
N GLU A 357 24.09 -8.94 -26.89
CA GLU A 357 24.99 -10.10 -27.05
C GLU A 357 24.24 -11.41 -26.83
N MET A 358 23.37 -11.48 -25.82
CA MET A 358 22.53 -12.65 -25.58
C MET A 358 21.57 -12.92 -26.76
N GLU A 359 20.88 -11.89 -27.25
CA GLU A 359 19.94 -12.04 -28.36
C GLU A 359 20.64 -12.34 -29.70
N ALA A 360 21.80 -11.74 -29.96
CA ALA A 360 22.61 -12.04 -31.14
C ALA A 360 23.16 -13.47 -31.10
N ARG A 361 23.59 -13.96 -29.93
CA ARG A 361 23.97 -15.38 -29.74
C ARG A 361 22.78 -16.29 -30.01
N LYS A 362 21.61 -15.96 -29.48
CA LYS A 362 20.36 -16.70 -29.70
C LYS A 362 19.98 -16.75 -31.18
N LYS A 363 20.06 -15.62 -31.91
CA LYS A 363 19.84 -15.55 -33.37
C LYS A 363 20.78 -16.50 -34.12
N LYS A 364 22.08 -16.50 -33.80
CA LYS A 364 23.04 -17.43 -34.41
C LYS A 364 22.74 -18.90 -34.12
N LYS A 365 22.37 -19.24 -32.88
CA LYS A 365 21.95 -20.60 -32.53
C LYS A 365 20.69 -20.99 -33.31
N ALA A 366 19.75 -20.07 -33.45
CA ALA A 366 18.54 -20.28 -34.25
C ALA A 366 18.89 -20.56 -35.71
N GLU A 367 19.76 -19.77 -36.34
CA GLU A 367 20.21 -20.01 -37.71
C GLU A 367 20.92 -21.37 -37.88
N GLN A 368 21.78 -21.74 -36.93
CA GLN A 368 22.46 -23.04 -36.95
C GLN A 368 21.46 -24.20 -36.85
N ILE A 369 20.55 -24.14 -35.89
CA ILE A 369 19.54 -25.18 -35.68
C ILE A 369 18.57 -25.24 -36.87
N SER A 370 18.12 -24.09 -37.38
CA SER A 370 17.22 -24.00 -38.54
C SER A 370 17.83 -24.70 -39.76
N LYS A 371 19.12 -24.50 -40.05
CA LYS A 371 19.83 -25.19 -41.14
C LYS A 371 19.85 -26.71 -40.98
N GLU A 372 19.94 -27.23 -39.76
CA GLU A 372 19.87 -28.68 -39.52
C GLU A 372 18.46 -29.24 -39.80
N MET A 373 17.43 -28.42 -39.58
CA MET A 373 16.01 -28.77 -39.74
C MET A 373 15.45 -28.48 -41.15
N GLU A 374 16.19 -27.80 -42.02
CA GLU A 374 15.76 -27.47 -43.38
C GLU A 374 15.58 -28.72 -44.27
N GLY A 375 14.64 -28.63 -45.21
CA GLY A 375 14.44 -29.63 -46.26
C GLY A 375 13.70 -30.89 -45.85
N ILE A 376 13.14 -30.96 -44.64
CA ILE A 376 12.52 -32.18 -44.12
C ILE A 376 10.98 -32.08 -44.14
N LEU A 377 10.36 -33.03 -44.84
CA LEU A 377 8.92 -33.07 -45.11
C LEU A 377 8.15 -33.98 -44.15
N ASN A 378 8.85 -34.76 -43.32
CA ASN A 378 8.28 -35.69 -42.35
C ASN A 378 8.86 -35.41 -40.94
N ILE A 379 7.99 -35.32 -39.93
CA ILE A 379 8.39 -34.90 -38.58
C ILE A 379 9.11 -36.00 -37.80
N GLU A 380 8.81 -37.27 -38.07
CA GLU A 380 9.48 -38.43 -37.48
C GLU A 380 10.92 -38.56 -38.00
N ASP A 381 11.14 -38.43 -39.31
CA ASP A 381 12.50 -38.44 -39.91
C ASP A 381 13.36 -37.28 -39.39
N LEU A 382 12.75 -36.11 -39.19
CA LEU A 382 13.42 -34.97 -38.59
C LEU A 382 13.89 -35.29 -37.17
N ALA A 383 12.97 -35.78 -36.33
CA ALA A 383 13.24 -36.13 -34.94
C ALA A 383 14.44 -37.08 -34.81
N GLU A 384 14.49 -38.11 -35.66
CA GLU A 384 15.61 -39.05 -35.71
C GLU A 384 16.93 -38.36 -36.11
N LYS A 385 16.92 -37.58 -37.20
CA LYS A 385 18.12 -36.88 -37.71
C LYS A 385 18.77 -35.97 -36.66
N ILE A 386 17.96 -35.21 -35.92
CA ILE A 386 18.45 -34.23 -34.94
C ILE A 386 18.44 -34.76 -33.49
N GLY A 387 18.11 -36.04 -33.29
CA GLY A 387 18.22 -36.73 -32.00
C GLY A 387 17.30 -36.18 -30.90
N VAL A 388 16.10 -35.74 -31.26
CA VAL A 388 15.10 -35.20 -30.31
C VAL A 388 13.74 -35.87 -30.51
N PRO A 389 12.95 -36.08 -29.44
CA PRO A 389 11.68 -36.79 -29.56
C PRO A 389 10.60 -35.94 -30.25
N VAL A 390 9.73 -36.59 -31.02
CA VAL A 390 8.45 -36.01 -31.44
C VAL A 390 7.56 -35.89 -30.21
N SER A 391 7.12 -34.67 -29.91
CA SER A 391 6.22 -34.38 -28.79
C SER A 391 4.85 -33.95 -29.28
N THR A 392 3.84 -34.03 -28.41
CA THR A 392 2.46 -33.62 -28.74
C THR A 392 1.93 -32.70 -27.66
N THR A 393 1.18 -31.69 -28.08
CA THR A 393 0.44 -30.80 -27.20
C THR A 393 -0.91 -30.50 -27.83
N SER A 394 -1.89 -30.12 -27.03
CA SER A 394 -3.27 -29.84 -27.43
C SER A 394 -3.70 -28.48 -26.89
N ASN A 395 -4.81 -27.96 -27.40
CA ASN A 395 -5.42 -26.68 -26.96
C ASN A 395 -4.54 -25.43 -27.17
N VAL A 396 -3.63 -25.47 -28.15
CA VAL A 396 -2.93 -24.26 -28.62
C VAL A 396 -3.91 -23.43 -29.42
N ASN A 397 -4.16 -22.20 -28.96
CA ASN A 397 -5.06 -21.25 -29.61
C ASN A 397 -4.33 -19.92 -29.84
N PHE A 398 -4.82 -19.11 -30.77
CA PHE A 398 -4.16 -17.86 -31.16
C PHE A 398 -4.10 -16.81 -30.04
N ALA A 399 -5.05 -16.83 -29.10
CA ALA A 399 -5.06 -15.92 -27.96
C ALA A 399 -4.07 -16.33 -26.86
N ALA A 400 -3.51 -17.55 -26.91
CA ALA A 400 -2.51 -17.99 -25.96
C ALA A 400 -1.16 -17.33 -26.21
N TYR A 401 -0.48 -16.92 -25.13
CA TYR A 401 0.89 -16.40 -25.19
C TYR A 401 1.93 -17.50 -24.95
N SER A 402 1.52 -18.60 -24.31
CA SER A 402 2.35 -19.75 -23.95
C SER A 402 1.81 -21.07 -24.49
N ILE A 403 2.71 -22.01 -24.73
CA ILE A 403 2.39 -23.39 -25.05
C ILE A 403 2.61 -24.25 -23.79
N PRO A 404 1.63 -25.07 -23.37
CA PRO A 404 1.77 -25.95 -22.20
C PRO A 404 3.05 -26.80 -22.26
N GLY A 405 3.85 -26.75 -21.21
CA GLY A 405 5.13 -27.47 -21.11
C GLY A 405 6.30 -26.86 -21.89
N LEU A 406 6.08 -25.80 -22.68
CA LEU A 406 7.11 -25.16 -23.50
C LEU A 406 7.39 -23.70 -23.10
N GLY A 407 6.45 -23.04 -22.43
CA GLY A 407 6.59 -21.65 -21.98
C GLY A 407 6.09 -20.64 -23.01
N GLN A 408 6.59 -19.40 -22.95
CA GLN A 408 6.15 -18.29 -23.81
C GLN A 408 6.68 -18.45 -25.24
N GLU A 409 5.78 -18.67 -26.20
CA GLU A 409 6.14 -18.96 -27.59
C GLU A 409 5.19 -18.27 -28.60
N PRO A 410 4.98 -16.95 -28.51
CA PRO A 410 3.98 -16.25 -29.29
C PRO A 410 4.22 -16.34 -30.81
N LYS A 411 5.48 -16.30 -31.26
CA LYS A 411 5.83 -16.46 -32.69
C LYS A 411 5.50 -17.87 -33.19
N VAL A 412 5.75 -18.89 -32.38
CA VAL A 412 5.41 -20.28 -32.73
C VAL A 412 3.89 -20.46 -32.80
N ILE A 413 3.16 -19.95 -31.80
CA ILE A 413 1.68 -19.99 -31.77
C ILE A 413 1.10 -19.27 -32.99
N GLY A 414 1.61 -18.08 -33.31
CA GLY A 414 1.20 -17.31 -34.48
C GLY A 414 1.38 -18.11 -35.77
N VAL A 415 2.54 -18.76 -35.96
CA VAL A 415 2.77 -19.61 -37.14
C VAL A 415 1.84 -20.84 -37.15
N ILE A 416 1.69 -21.54 -36.02
CA ILE A 416 0.79 -22.71 -35.89
C ILE A 416 -0.62 -22.38 -36.37
N SER A 417 -1.14 -21.20 -36.01
CA SER A 417 -2.50 -20.78 -36.38
C SER A 417 -2.74 -20.63 -37.89
N THR A 418 -1.66 -20.58 -38.68
CA THR A 418 -1.73 -20.44 -40.15
C THR A 418 -1.52 -21.75 -40.90
N ILE A 419 -1.15 -22.83 -40.20
CA ILE A 419 -0.87 -24.14 -40.81
C ILE A 419 -2.17 -24.97 -40.88
N PRO A 420 -2.60 -25.45 -42.06
CA PRO A 420 -3.78 -26.31 -42.17
C PRO A 420 -3.63 -27.66 -41.47
N ALA A 421 -4.76 -28.26 -41.07
CA ALA A 421 -4.76 -29.62 -40.53
C ALA A 421 -4.11 -30.62 -41.50
N GLY A 422 -3.32 -31.53 -40.96
CA GLY A 422 -2.51 -32.50 -41.70
C GLY A 422 -1.25 -31.92 -42.36
N LYS A 423 -0.88 -30.66 -42.11
CA LYS A 423 0.31 -30.04 -42.71
C LYS A 423 1.40 -29.75 -41.68
N ILE A 424 2.64 -29.90 -42.14
CA ILE A 424 3.85 -29.52 -41.42
C ILE A 424 4.23 -28.07 -41.76
N SER A 425 4.85 -27.37 -40.81
CA SER A 425 5.43 -26.05 -41.04
C SER A 425 6.40 -26.08 -42.22
N SER A 426 6.22 -25.19 -43.18
CA SER A 426 7.03 -25.15 -44.42
C SER A 426 8.49 -24.79 -44.19
N LYS A 427 8.81 -24.17 -43.06
CA LYS A 427 10.15 -23.80 -42.61
C LYS A 427 10.26 -24.03 -41.10
N PRO A 428 11.48 -24.22 -40.57
CA PRO A 428 11.73 -24.16 -39.13
C PRO A 428 11.27 -22.81 -38.57
N ILE A 429 10.71 -22.83 -37.36
CA ILE A 429 10.12 -21.68 -36.69
C ILE A 429 11.01 -21.32 -35.50
N GLU A 430 11.65 -20.16 -35.58
CA GLU A 430 12.47 -19.64 -34.48
C GLU A 430 11.58 -19.13 -33.35
N GLY A 431 11.50 -19.89 -32.27
CA GLY A 431 10.82 -19.51 -31.04
C GLY A 431 11.76 -18.87 -30.01
N ASN A 432 11.22 -18.59 -28.83
CA ASN A 432 11.96 -17.99 -27.73
C ASN A 432 12.96 -18.95 -27.09
N THR A 433 12.61 -20.24 -27.03
CA THR A 433 13.41 -21.25 -26.32
C THR A 433 14.20 -22.19 -27.24
N GLY A 434 13.89 -22.19 -28.54
CA GLY A 434 14.49 -23.06 -29.53
C GLY A 434 13.85 -22.89 -30.89
N VAL A 435 14.27 -23.74 -31.83
CA VAL A 435 13.67 -23.79 -33.17
C VAL A 435 12.73 -24.98 -33.25
N PHE A 436 11.55 -24.74 -33.81
CA PHE A 436 10.44 -25.67 -33.87
C PHE A 436 10.15 -26.11 -35.31
N VAL A 437 9.74 -27.36 -35.46
CA VAL A 437 8.99 -27.82 -36.64
C VAL A 437 7.70 -28.44 -36.12
N VAL A 438 6.57 -28.01 -36.67
CA VAL A 438 5.25 -28.34 -36.13
C VAL A 438 4.39 -29.02 -37.21
N LEU A 439 3.74 -30.11 -36.84
CA LEU A 439 2.69 -30.76 -37.62
C LEU A 439 1.35 -30.52 -36.92
N VAL A 440 0.47 -29.78 -37.57
CA VAL A 440 -0.90 -29.55 -37.10
C VAL A 440 -1.74 -30.77 -37.46
N GLU A 441 -2.09 -31.59 -36.47
CA GLU A 441 -2.87 -32.81 -36.73
C GLU A 441 -4.34 -32.50 -36.95
N ASN A 442 -4.92 -31.69 -36.06
CA ASN A 442 -6.32 -31.29 -36.11
C ASN A 442 -6.45 -29.81 -35.77
N VAL A 443 -7.42 -29.15 -36.40
CA VAL A 443 -7.84 -27.78 -36.09
C VAL A 443 -9.31 -27.83 -35.69
N THR A 444 -9.61 -27.37 -34.48
CA THR A 444 -10.99 -27.19 -34.03
C THR A 444 -11.38 -25.73 -34.28
N PRO A 445 -12.39 -25.45 -35.13
CA PRO A 445 -12.88 -24.10 -35.32
C PRO A 445 -13.33 -23.50 -33.99
N ALA A 446 -12.98 -22.24 -33.75
CA ALA A 446 -13.54 -21.52 -32.62
C ALA A 446 -15.07 -21.42 -32.79
N PRO A 447 -15.86 -21.57 -31.71
CA PRO A 447 -17.30 -21.33 -31.79
C PRO A 447 -17.56 -19.88 -32.22
N GLU A 448 -18.69 -19.64 -32.90
CA GLU A 448 -19.09 -18.26 -33.22
C GLU A 448 -19.28 -17.46 -31.92
N THR A 449 -18.62 -16.31 -31.85
CA THR A 449 -18.82 -15.37 -30.75
C THR A 449 -20.19 -14.73 -30.89
N THR A 450 -21.12 -15.07 -30.02
CA THR A 450 -22.49 -14.52 -30.00
C THR A 450 -22.68 -13.43 -28.95
N ASP A 451 -21.75 -13.31 -28.00
CA ASP A 451 -21.73 -12.28 -26.97
C ASP A 451 -20.38 -11.55 -26.98
N TYR A 452 -20.42 -10.25 -27.29
CA TYR A 452 -19.27 -9.37 -27.35
C TYR A 452 -19.14 -8.47 -26.11
N SER A 453 -19.93 -8.71 -25.06
CA SER A 453 -19.99 -7.85 -23.86
C SER A 453 -18.62 -7.73 -23.18
N MET A 454 -17.91 -8.84 -23.02
CA MET A 454 -16.56 -8.87 -22.45
C MET A 454 -15.56 -8.12 -23.33
N THR A 455 -15.56 -8.34 -24.64
CA THR A 455 -14.70 -7.62 -25.58
C THR A 455 -14.97 -6.12 -25.55
N LYS A 456 -16.24 -5.71 -25.46
CA LYS A 456 -16.63 -4.30 -25.32
C LYS A 456 -16.11 -3.70 -24.03
N GLN A 457 -16.21 -4.43 -22.91
CA GLN A 457 -15.69 -3.97 -21.63
C GLN A 457 -14.17 -3.80 -21.67
N GLU A 458 -13.45 -4.77 -22.24
CA GLU A 458 -12.00 -4.70 -22.39
C GLU A 458 -11.57 -3.53 -23.29
N LEU A 459 -12.21 -3.35 -24.44
CA LEU A 459 -11.95 -2.20 -25.32
C LEU A 459 -12.23 -0.88 -24.62
N ASN A 460 -13.31 -0.77 -23.84
CA ASN A 460 -13.60 0.43 -23.07
C ASN A 460 -12.52 0.73 -22.01
N SER A 461 -12.02 -0.31 -21.33
CA SER A 461 -10.90 -0.18 -20.40
C SER A 461 -9.61 0.26 -21.10
N GLN A 462 -9.31 -0.27 -22.29
CA GLN A 462 -8.19 0.17 -23.11
C GLN A 462 -8.35 1.61 -23.60
N TYR A 463 -9.55 2.02 -24.03
CA TYR A 463 -9.83 3.41 -24.40
C TYR A 463 -9.64 4.37 -23.23
N ALA A 464 -10.05 3.98 -22.03
CA ALA A 464 -9.83 4.78 -20.84
C ALA A 464 -8.34 4.97 -20.53
N SER A 465 -7.50 3.94 -20.74
CA SER A 465 -6.05 4.04 -20.52
C SER A 465 -5.31 4.82 -21.62
N ILE A 466 -5.86 4.89 -22.85
CA ILE A 466 -5.30 5.76 -23.90
C ILE A 466 -5.35 7.24 -23.47
N SER A 467 -6.33 7.65 -22.67
CA SER A 467 -6.44 9.05 -22.22
C SER A 467 -5.20 9.54 -21.45
N SER A 468 -4.52 8.66 -20.70
CA SER A 468 -3.29 9.03 -19.99
C SER A 468 -2.07 9.17 -20.92
N GLY A 469 -2.10 8.59 -22.12
CA GLY A 469 -1.02 8.67 -23.11
C GLY A 469 -1.13 9.84 -24.09
N ILE A 470 -2.27 10.54 -24.14
CA ILE A 470 -2.52 11.62 -25.12
C ILE A 470 -1.47 12.74 -24.99
N LEU A 471 -1.09 13.11 -23.77
CA LEU A 471 -0.11 14.17 -23.55
C LEU A 471 1.25 13.79 -24.14
N GLU A 472 1.73 12.58 -23.88
CA GLU A 472 3.02 12.09 -24.42
C GLU A 472 2.96 11.92 -25.94
N ALA A 473 1.84 11.42 -26.48
CA ALA A 473 1.64 11.33 -27.92
C ALA A 473 1.62 12.70 -28.60
N LEU A 474 1.04 13.72 -27.96
CA LEU A 474 1.09 15.10 -28.45
C LEU A 474 2.50 15.68 -28.36
N LYS A 475 3.22 15.42 -27.25
CA LYS A 475 4.63 15.83 -27.13
C LYS A 475 5.48 15.23 -28.23
N GLU A 476 5.35 13.92 -28.49
CA GLU A 476 6.07 13.23 -29.56
C GLU A 476 5.69 13.80 -30.95
N LYS A 477 4.39 13.94 -31.23
CA LYS A 477 3.90 14.48 -32.52
C LYS A 477 4.43 15.87 -32.83
N PHE A 478 4.54 16.73 -31.81
CA PHE A 478 4.98 18.11 -31.96
C PHE A 478 6.45 18.35 -31.58
N GLY A 479 7.21 17.29 -31.25
CA GLY A 479 8.61 17.39 -30.83
C GLY A 479 8.82 18.26 -29.58
N ILE A 480 7.86 18.24 -28.65
CA ILE A 480 7.92 19.06 -27.43
C ILE A 480 8.89 18.43 -26.44
N VAL A 481 10.00 19.11 -26.17
CA VAL A 481 10.95 18.75 -25.10
C VAL A 481 10.51 19.42 -23.80
N ASP A 482 10.25 18.63 -22.75
CA ASP A 482 9.85 19.17 -21.45
C ASP A 482 11.07 19.74 -20.70
N GLN A 483 11.22 21.06 -20.75
CA GLN A 483 12.31 21.77 -20.05
C GLN A 483 11.88 22.40 -18.71
N ARG A 484 10.68 22.11 -18.20
CA ARG A 484 10.15 22.77 -16.99
C ARG A 484 11.04 22.55 -15.76
N TYR A 485 11.75 21.43 -15.72
CA TYR A 485 12.72 21.11 -14.67
C TYR A 485 13.89 22.11 -14.56
N LYS A 486 14.18 22.85 -15.63
CA LYS A 486 15.19 23.92 -15.62
C LYS A 486 14.72 25.18 -14.89
N PHE A 487 13.40 25.32 -14.70
CA PHE A 487 12.78 26.53 -14.16
C PHE A 487 12.06 26.32 -12.82
N TYR A 488 11.61 25.09 -12.51
CA TYR A 488 10.79 24.76 -11.33
C TYR A 488 11.39 23.66 -10.46
#